data_AF-A0AAP0IFJ2-F1
#
_entry.id   AF-A0AAP0IFJ2-F1
#
_cell.length_a   1.000
_cell.length_b   1.000
_cell.length_c   1.000
_cell.angle_alpha   90.00
_cell.angle_beta   90.00
_cell.angle_gamma   90.00
#
_symmetry.space_group_name_H-M   'P 1'
#
loop_
_entity.id
_entity.type
_entity.pdbx_description
1 polymer ?
#
loop_
_entity_poly.entity_id
_entity_poly.type
_entity_poly.pdbx_seq_one_letter_code
_entity_poly.pdbx_strand_id
1 'polypeptide(L)'
;MDTSYLTEGTIYEVSFVVMLKKDASGWDFPVTLDMEEPNGKKSQCKVNMKDLPREEWIEIRVGDFTNEKKGELKFFFSGYEGGLWKTGLIVKGASIKPKKSFHI
;
A
#
# COMPACT_ATOMS: atom_id res chain seq x y z
N MET A 1 -8.04 -8.26 3.92
CA MET A 1 -9.19 -7.84 3.07
C MET A 1 -9.67 -9.08 2.33
N ASP A 2 -10.95 -9.40 2.44
CA ASP A 2 -11.54 -10.55 1.75
C ASP A 2 -11.65 -10.24 0.24
N THR A 3 -11.01 -11.06 -0.60
CA THR A 3 -11.00 -10.88 -2.05
C THR A 3 -12.26 -11.43 -2.73
N SER A 4 -13.20 -12.01 -1.97
CA SER A 4 -14.47 -12.52 -2.50
C SER A 4 -15.35 -11.43 -3.14
N TYR A 5 -15.13 -10.16 -2.78
CA TYR A 5 -15.80 -8.98 -3.36
C TYR A 5 -15.18 -8.50 -4.68
N LEU A 6 -14.07 -9.11 -5.12
CA LEU A 6 -13.35 -8.74 -6.33
C LEU A 6 -13.65 -9.73 -7.46
N THR A 7 -13.57 -9.26 -8.70
CA THR A 7 -13.74 -10.09 -9.89
C THR A 7 -12.55 -11.03 -10.04
N GLU A 8 -12.84 -12.31 -10.25
CA GLU A 8 -11.82 -13.34 -10.45
C GLU A 8 -11.07 -13.12 -11.78
N GLY A 9 -9.77 -13.44 -11.83
CA GLY A 9 -8.93 -13.26 -13.02
C GLY A 9 -8.59 -11.80 -13.37
N THR A 10 -9.02 -10.84 -12.56
CA THR A 10 -8.71 -9.41 -12.75
C THR A 10 -7.44 -9.03 -11.98
N ILE A 11 -6.58 -8.23 -12.61
CA ILE A 11 -5.42 -7.60 -11.95
C ILE A 11 -5.90 -6.36 -11.21
N TYR A 12 -5.57 -6.25 -9.92
CA TYR A 12 -5.88 -5.10 -9.09
C TYR A 12 -4.60 -4.41 -8.64
N GLU A 13 -4.60 -3.08 -8.67
CA GLU A 13 -3.62 -2.25 -7.98
C GLU A 13 -4.13 -1.93 -6.58
N VAL A 14 -3.25 -2.08 -5.59
CA VAL A 14 -3.51 -1.84 -4.16
C VAL A 14 -2.69 -0.65 -3.70
N SER A 15 -3.35 0.33 -3.11
CA SER A 15 -2.72 1.55 -2.60
C SER A 15 -3.28 1.94 -1.23
N PHE A 16 -2.45 2.53 -0.38
CA PHE A 16 -2.92 3.23 0.82
C PHE A 16 -3.32 4.65 0.46
N VAL A 17 -4.43 5.15 1.03
CA VAL A 17 -4.82 6.55 0.94
C VAL A 17 -4.43 7.24 2.23
N VAL A 18 -3.41 8.11 2.17
CA VAL A 18 -2.80 8.70 3.36
C VAL A 18 -2.55 10.20 3.21
N MET A 19 -2.30 10.85 4.34
CA MET A 19 -1.82 12.23 4.41
C MET A 19 -0.74 12.32 5.48
N LEU A 20 0.37 13.00 5.17
CA LEU A 20 1.34 13.41 6.17
C LEU A 20 0.98 14.81 6.66
N LYS A 21 0.83 14.96 7.98
CA LYS A 21 0.64 16.29 8.59
C LYS A 21 1.87 17.18 8.37
N LYS A 22 1.66 18.48 8.45
CA LYS A 22 2.72 19.48 8.40
C LYS A 22 3.86 19.20 9.38
N ASP A 23 3.52 18.77 10.59
CA ASP A 23 4.42 18.46 11.71
C ASP A 23 4.88 16.99 11.76
N ALA A 24 4.59 16.18 10.74
CA ALA A 24 5.00 14.78 10.71
C ALA A 24 6.53 14.62 10.76
N SER A 25 7.03 13.75 11.64
CA SER A 25 8.47 13.53 11.91
C SER A 25 8.85 12.05 11.90
N GLY A 26 10.16 11.76 11.77
CA GLY A 26 10.72 10.40 11.84
C GLY A 26 10.70 9.62 10.52
N TRP A 27 10.45 10.30 9.40
CA TRP A 27 10.30 9.74 8.05
C TRP A 27 11.58 9.80 7.20
N ASP A 28 12.74 10.03 7.82
CA ASP A 28 14.03 10.21 7.13
C ASP A 28 14.56 8.95 6.46
N PHE A 29 14.05 7.78 6.87
CA PHE A 29 14.38 6.50 6.26
C PHE A 29 13.17 5.95 5.50
N PRO A 30 13.41 5.21 4.39
CA PRO A 30 12.33 4.56 3.67
C PRO A 30 11.52 3.63 4.58
N VAL A 31 10.22 3.55 4.33
CA VAL A 31 9.35 2.53 4.93
C VAL A 31 9.10 1.42 3.93
N THR A 32 8.87 0.21 4.43
CA THR A 32 8.51 -0.92 3.61
C THR A 32 6.99 -1.06 3.61
N LEU A 33 6.42 -1.27 2.43
CA LEU A 33 5.06 -1.70 2.23
C LEU A 33 5.08 -3.18 1.86
N ASP A 34 4.46 -3.99 2.70
CA ASP A 34 4.33 -5.43 2.49
C ASP A 34 2.95 -5.76 1.93
N MET A 35 2.89 -6.76 1.06
CA MET A 35 1.65 -7.40 0.62
C MET A 35 1.81 -8.92 0.63
N GLU A 36 0.79 -9.62 1.11
CA GLU A 36 0.67 -11.08 1.09
C GLU A 36 -0.66 -11.43 0.40
N GLU A 37 -0.55 -12.08 -0.76
CA GLU A 37 -1.66 -12.55 -1.59
C GLU A 37 -2.34 -13.80 -0.99
N PRO A 38 -3.60 -14.11 -1.35
CA PRO A 38 -4.30 -15.31 -0.86
C PRO A 38 -3.61 -16.66 -1.11
N ASN A 39 -2.68 -16.71 -2.08
CA ASN A 39 -1.86 -17.87 -2.39
C ASN A 39 -0.59 -17.96 -1.51
N GLY A 40 -0.35 -16.99 -0.62
CA GLY A 40 0.83 -16.88 0.23
C GLY A 40 2.02 -16.16 -0.40
N LYS A 41 1.91 -15.72 -1.66
CA LYS A 41 2.95 -14.93 -2.33
C LYS A 41 3.09 -13.58 -1.63
N LYS A 42 4.35 -13.20 -1.40
CA LYS A 42 4.70 -11.94 -0.72
C LYS A 42 5.40 -11.02 -1.68
N SER A 43 5.13 -9.72 -1.55
CA SER A 43 5.85 -8.66 -2.26
C SER A 43 6.11 -7.49 -1.32
N GLN A 44 7.21 -6.78 -1.58
CA GLN A 44 7.62 -5.62 -0.80
C GLN A 44 7.96 -4.45 -1.72
N CYS A 45 7.64 -3.24 -1.29
CA CYS A 45 8.06 -2.00 -1.93
C CYS A 45 8.60 -1.03 -0.87
N LYS A 46 9.72 -0.35 -1.16
CA LYS A 46 10.24 0.71 -0.29
C LYS A 46 9.74 2.07 -0.76
N VAL A 47 9.28 2.90 0.17
CA VAL A 47 8.75 4.24 -0.12
C VAL A 47 9.44 5.27 0.76
N ASN A 48 9.96 6.34 0.14
CA ASN A 48 10.49 7.49 0.83
C ASN A 48 9.35 8.45 1.20
N MET A 49 8.85 8.33 2.43
CA MET A 49 7.73 9.14 2.90
C MET A 49 8.07 10.63 3.03
N LYS A 50 9.35 10.96 3.23
CA LYS A 50 9.83 12.35 3.36
C LYS A 50 9.63 13.19 2.09
N ASP A 51 9.66 12.54 0.93
CA ASP A 51 9.56 13.22 -0.38
C ASP A 51 8.10 13.44 -0.82
N LEU A 52 7.14 12.91 -0.06
CA LEU A 52 5.72 13.03 -0.34
C LEU A 52 5.18 14.40 0.11
N PRO A 53 4.20 14.96 -0.60
CA PRO A 53 3.58 16.22 -0.21
C PRO A 53 2.92 16.09 1.17
N ARG A 54 2.96 17.19 1.92
CA ARG A 54 2.33 17.31 3.25
C ARG A 54 1.00 18.01 3.12
N GLU A 55 0.08 17.71 4.05
CA GLU A 55 -1.28 18.25 4.09
C GLU A 55 -2.13 17.94 2.85
N GLU A 56 -1.71 16.95 2.06
CA GLU A 56 -2.39 16.47 0.86
C GLU A 56 -2.74 14.98 0.99
N TRP A 57 -3.91 14.60 0.46
CA TRP A 57 -4.28 13.19 0.34
C TRP A 57 -3.62 12.57 -0.89
N ILE A 58 -2.86 11.52 -0.68
CA ILE A 58 -2.14 10.81 -1.74
C ILE A 58 -2.44 9.31 -1.70
N GLU A 59 -2.32 8.66 -2.87
CA GLU A 59 -2.32 7.21 -2.99
C GLU A 59 -0.88 6.70 -3.05
N ILE A 60 -0.46 5.93 -2.05
CA ILE A 60 0.83 5.25 -2.03
C ILE A 60 0.62 3.81 -2.48
N ARG A 61 1.16 3.49 -3.66
CA ARG A 61 1.05 2.15 -4.24
C ARG A 61 1.83 1.12 -3.40
N VAL A 62 1.14 0.04 -3.04
CA VAL A 62 1.73 -1.15 -2.40
C VAL A 62 2.21 -2.13 -3.47
N GLY A 63 1.37 -2.41 -4.46
CA GLY A 63 1.65 -3.37 -5.51
C GLY A 63 0.41 -3.77 -6.30
N ASP A 64 0.58 -4.72 -7.22
CA ASP A 64 -0.52 -5.30 -7.99
C ASP A 64 -0.62 -6.80 -7.67
N PHE A 65 -1.84 -7.34 -7.71
CA PHE A 65 -2.07 -8.77 -7.62
C PHE A 65 -3.19 -9.21 -8.57
N THR A 66 -3.16 -10.47 -9.00
CA THR A 66 -4.26 -11.08 -9.74
C THR A 66 -5.18 -11.81 -8.77
N ASN A 67 -6.48 -11.54 -8.84
CA ASN A 67 -7.45 -12.23 -8.00
C ASN A 67 -7.79 -13.63 -8.58
N GLU A 68 -6.86 -14.58 -8.47
CA GLU A 68 -7.04 -15.95 -8.98
C GLU A 68 -7.67 -16.90 -7.95
N LYS A 69 -7.51 -16.58 -6.66
CA LYS A 69 -8.00 -17.40 -5.56
C LYS A 69 -8.67 -16.52 -4.52
N LYS A 70 -9.89 -16.89 -4.15
CA LYS A 70 -10.60 -16.26 -3.03
C LYS A 70 -9.83 -16.50 -1.73
N GLY A 71 -9.68 -15.43 -0.96
CA GLY A 71 -9.09 -15.52 0.37
C GLY A 71 -8.75 -14.15 0.91
N GLU A 72 -7.81 -14.11 1.85
CA GLU A 72 -7.43 -12.87 2.50
C GLU A 72 -6.19 -12.26 1.84
N LEU A 73 -6.34 -11.07 1.29
CA LEU A 73 -5.23 -10.20 0.91
C LEU A 73 -4.81 -9.36 2.13
N LYS A 74 -3.54 -9.42 2.50
CA LYS A 74 -2.96 -8.61 3.58
C LYS A 74 -1.99 -7.60 3.01
N PHE A 75 -2.01 -6.38 3.54
CA PHE A 75 -1.03 -5.36 3.19
C PHE A 75 -0.88 -4.39 4.36
N PHE A 76 0.36 -3.98 4.65
CA PHE A 76 0.69 -3.22 5.85
C PHE A 76 1.98 -2.42 5.66
N PHE A 77 2.12 -1.35 6.44
CA PHE A 77 3.40 -0.67 6.62
C PHE A 77 4.28 -1.45 7.59
N SER A 78 5.54 -1.64 7.24
CA SER A 78 6.58 -2.18 8.11
C SER A 78 7.86 -1.34 8.00
N GLY A 79 8.81 -1.62 8.89
CA GLY A 79 10.12 -0.99 8.87
C GLY A 79 10.44 -0.25 10.17
N TYR A 80 11.56 -0.65 10.78
CA TYR A 80 12.16 -0.02 11.96
C TYR A 80 13.45 0.76 11.59
N GLU A 81 13.73 0.93 10.30
CA GLU A 81 14.96 1.61 9.85
C GLU A 81 15.04 3.02 10.47
N GLY A 82 16.22 3.34 10.99
CA GLY A 82 16.55 4.62 11.63
C GLY A 82 16.28 4.74 13.12
N GLY A 83 15.54 3.81 13.74
CA GLY A 83 15.25 3.86 15.19
C GLY A 83 14.41 5.07 15.65
N LEU A 84 13.87 5.86 14.71
CA LEU A 84 13.04 7.03 14.99
C LEU A 84 11.56 6.65 14.98
N TRP A 85 10.84 7.13 16.00
CA TRP A 85 9.39 7.08 16.05
C TRP A 85 8.80 7.94 14.94
N LYS A 86 7.90 7.33 14.16
CA LYS A 86 7.20 7.97 13.06
C LYS A 86 5.89 8.54 13.55
N THR A 87 5.64 9.83 13.29
CA THR A 87 4.44 10.54 13.75
C THR A 87 3.78 11.30 12.60
N GLY A 88 2.51 11.65 12.76
CA GLY A 88 1.80 12.55 11.84
C GLY A 88 1.31 11.91 10.54
N LEU A 89 1.31 10.59 10.41
CA LEU A 89 0.61 9.89 9.32
C LEU A 89 -0.88 9.74 9.66
N ILE A 90 -1.74 10.16 8.75
CA ILE A 90 -3.18 9.91 8.79
C ILE A 90 -3.50 8.91 7.69
N VAL A 91 -4.18 7.81 8.05
CA VAL A 91 -4.65 6.81 7.09
C VAL A 91 -6.15 6.98 6.91
N LYS A 92 -6.59 7.26 5.68
CA LYS A 92 -8.01 7.29 5.32
C LYS A 92 -8.55 5.90 5.03
N GLY A 93 -7.72 5.05 4.42
CA GLY A 93 -8.08 3.68 4.09
C GLY A 93 -7.19 3.12 2.99
N ALA A 94 -7.73 2.16 2.26
CA ALA A 94 -7.08 1.52 1.12
C ALA A 94 -7.92 1.70 -0.15
N SER A 95 -7.24 1.76 -1.28
CA SER A 95 -7.77 1.85 -2.63
C SER A 95 -7.39 0.57 -3.36
N ILE A 96 -8.39 -0.14 -3.91
CA ILE A 96 -8.19 -1.39 -4.65
C ILE A 96 -8.93 -1.23 -5.98
N LYS A 97 -8.20 -1.08 -7.07
CA LYS A 97 -8.75 -0.70 -8.38
C LYS A 97 -8.35 -1.71 -9.45
N PRO A 98 -9.27 -2.12 -10.35
CA PRO A 98 -8.91 -2.92 -11.51
C PRO A 98 -7.87 -2.18 -12.36
N LYS A 99 -6.78 -2.85 -12.70
CA LYS A 99 -5.79 -2.36 -13.65
C LYS A 99 -6.23 -2.76 -15.05
N LYS A 100 -6.49 -1.79 -15.93
CA LYS A 100 -6.84 -2.09 -17.32
C LYS A 100 -5.66 -2.80 -17.99
N SER A 101 -5.84 -4.06 -18.37
CA SER A 101 -4.95 -4.74 -19.31
C SER A 101 -5.42 -4.38 -20.72
N PHE A 102 -4.66 -3.55 -21.43
CA PHE A 102 -4.85 -3.42 -22.88
C PHE A 102 -4.40 -4.74 -23.49
N HIS A 103 -5.36 -5.55 -23.96
CA HIS A 103 -5.07 -6.59 -24.94
C HIS A 103 -4.98 -5.88 -26.28
N ILE A 104 -3.76 -5.79 -26.83
CA ILE A 104 -3.49 -5.34 -28.20
C ILE A 104 -3.43 -6.60 -29.07
#